data_AF-A0A2E3D069-F1
#
_entry.id   AF-A0A2E3D069-F1
#
_cell.length_a   1.000
_cell.length_b   1.000
_cell.length_c   1.000
_cell.angle_alpha   90.00
_cell.angle_beta   90.00
_cell.angle_gamma   90.00
#
_symmetry.space_group_name_H-M   'P 1'
#
loop_
_entity.id
_entity.type
_entity.pdbx_description
1 polymer ?
#
loop_
_entity_poly.entity_id
_entity_poly.type
_entity_poly.pdbx_seq_one_letter_code
_entity_poly.pdbx_strand_id
1 'polypeptide(L)'
;MTLSNEELNGILNDGRKALALAEAHHSERQGVDYKLVVKETQRMLKRIDEQLKRAYMLSYLEAKCYCDEYLEGKNSLGDLGESYGYLHSRVELNKGTIDAYFQERRPSDYGKMKGSRIKKGAEGYTEKTLRKYASGEYEAEMAIMTEEHYQRIRKQAETIKLLQRKIRSIVIFTDDVKN
;
A
#
# COMPACT_ATOMS: atom_id res chain seq x y z
N MET A 1 -3.69 19.85 -42.01
CA MET A 1 -3.10 18.50 -42.11
C MET A 1 -3.88 17.60 -41.17
N THR A 2 -4.50 16.53 -41.67
CA THR A 2 -5.14 15.52 -40.82
C THR A 2 -4.06 14.57 -40.30
N LEU A 3 -3.81 14.58 -39.00
CA LEU A 3 -2.93 13.61 -38.34
C LEU A 3 -3.57 12.21 -38.45
N SER A 4 -2.77 11.20 -38.78
CA SER A 4 -3.22 9.81 -38.68
C SER A 4 -3.45 9.42 -37.22
N ASN A 5 -4.25 8.37 -36.98
CA ASN A 5 -4.52 7.87 -35.62
C ASN A 5 -3.24 7.39 -34.91
N GLU A 6 -2.25 6.86 -35.63
CA GLU A 6 -0.96 6.44 -35.05
C GLU A 6 -0.10 7.63 -34.64
N GLU A 7 -0.02 8.67 -35.48
CA GLU A 7 0.71 9.90 -35.16
C GLU A 7 0.09 10.63 -33.97
N LEU A 8 -1.25 10.71 -33.94
CA LEU A 8 -1.97 11.32 -32.83
C LEU A 8 -1.78 10.53 -31.53
N ASN A 9 -1.80 9.19 -31.56
CA ASN A 9 -1.46 8.37 -30.40
C ASN A 9 -0.02 8.58 -29.92
N GLY A 10 0.95 8.72 -30.84
CA GLY A 10 2.34 9.02 -30.50
C GLY A 10 2.51 10.39 -29.84
N ILE A 11 1.71 11.39 -30.25
CA ILE A 11 1.68 12.72 -29.64
C ILE A 11 1.03 12.67 -28.25
N LEU A 12 -0.12 11.99 -28.11
CA LEU A 12 -0.88 11.94 -26.87
C LEU A 12 -0.17 11.14 -25.76
N ASN A 13 0.70 10.20 -26.11
CA ASN A 13 1.52 9.46 -25.13
C ASN A 13 2.77 10.22 -24.66
N ASP A 14 3.12 11.34 -25.29
CA ASP A 14 4.25 12.21 -24.91
C ASP A 14 3.73 13.55 -24.39
N GLY A 15 3.85 13.77 -23.08
CA GLY A 15 3.33 14.97 -22.42
C GLY A 15 3.86 16.29 -23.00
N ARG A 16 5.08 16.32 -23.56
CA ARG A 16 5.65 17.53 -24.18
C ARG A 16 5.02 17.81 -25.54
N LYS A 17 4.82 16.77 -26.35
CA LYS A 17 4.16 16.89 -27.66
C LYS A 17 2.68 17.21 -27.52
N ALA A 18 2.00 16.59 -26.54
CA ALA A 18 0.62 16.87 -26.22
C ALA A 18 0.43 18.35 -25.81
N LEU A 19 1.34 18.90 -24.99
CA LEU A 19 1.32 20.31 -24.61
C LEU A 19 1.54 21.23 -25.82
N ALA A 20 2.55 20.95 -26.66
CA ALA A 20 2.82 21.74 -27.85
C ALA A 20 1.62 21.78 -28.81
N LEU A 21 0.94 20.64 -29.02
CA LEU A 21 -0.28 20.58 -29.84
C LEU A 21 -1.45 21.34 -29.18
N ALA A 22 -1.57 21.28 -27.86
CA ALA A 22 -2.60 22.01 -27.11
C ALA A 22 -2.41 23.54 -27.21
N GLU A 23 -1.17 24.02 -27.27
CA GLU A 23 -0.82 25.46 -27.37
C GLU A 23 -0.72 25.98 -28.82
N ALA A 24 -0.72 25.09 -29.82
CA ALA A 24 -0.59 25.43 -31.24
C ALA A 24 -1.72 26.35 -31.79
N HIS A 25 -1.64 26.76 -33.06
CA HIS A 25 -2.76 27.50 -33.66
C HIS A 25 -3.98 26.57 -33.89
N HIS A 26 -5.21 27.11 -33.92
CA HIS A 26 -6.43 26.29 -34.08
C HIS A 26 -6.39 25.39 -35.32
N SER A 27 -5.80 25.88 -36.43
CA SER A 27 -5.62 25.15 -37.68
C SER A 27 -4.78 23.87 -37.53
N GLU A 28 -3.90 23.79 -36.54
CA GLU A 28 -3.04 22.64 -36.27
C GLU A 28 -3.76 21.58 -35.41
N ARG A 29 -4.80 21.98 -34.68
CA ARG A 29 -5.70 21.07 -33.95
C ARG A 29 -6.91 20.61 -34.77
N GLN A 30 -7.12 21.22 -35.94
CA GLN A 30 -8.26 20.98 -36.83
C GLN A 30 -8.15 19.57 -37.45
N GLY A 31 -8.55 18.55 -36.69
CA GLY A 31 -8.36 17.14 -37.04
C GLY A 31 -8.07 16.22 -35.85
N VAL A 32 -7.83 16.79 -34.66
CA VAL A 32 -7.73 16.00 -33.43
C VAL A 32 -9.11 15.50 -33.02
N ASP A 33 -9.30 14.17 -33.03
CA ASP A 33 -10.54 13.56 -32.54
C ASP A 33 -10.61 13.68 -31.01
N TYR A 34 -11.57 14.46 -30.52
CA TYR A 34 -11.86 14.61 -29.10
C TYR A 34 -12.12 13.25 -28.41
N LYS A 35 -12.83 12.33 -29.07
CA LYS A 35 -13.11 11.00 -28.49
C LYS A 35 -11.82 10.24 -28.22
N LEU A 36 -10.85 10.34 -29.13
CA LEU A 36 -9.54 9.71 -28.96
C LEU A 36 -8.78 10.33 -27.77
N VAL A 37 -8.80 11.66 -27.61
CA VAL A 37 -8.16 12.34 -26.46
C VAL A 37 -8.75 11.87 -25.12
N VAL A 38 -10.08 11.76 -25.02
CA VAL A 38 -10.74 11.25 -23.81
C VAL A 38 -10.36 9.79 -23.56
N LYS A 39 -10.36 8.95 -24.61
CA LYS A 39 -10.01 7.53 -24.51
C LYS A 39 -8.57 7.31 -24.07
N GLU A 40 -7.62 8.10 -24.58
CA GLU A 40 -6.23 8.05 -24.12
C GLU A 40 -6.09 8.53 -22.67
N THR A 41 -6.80 9.59 -22.29
CA THR A 41 -6.84 10.05 -20.88
C THR A 41 -7.38 8.96 -19.96
N GLN A 42 -8.47 8.28 -20.35
CA GLN A 42 -9.04 7.17 -19.59
C GLN A 42 -8.05 5.99 -19.48
N ARG A 43 -7.34 5.65 -20.57
CA ARG A 43 -6.27 4.62 -20.56
C ARG A 43 -5.17 4.98 -19.57
N MET A 44 -4.71 6.24 -19.57
CA MET A 44 -3.71 6.71 -18.61
C MET A 44 -4.20 6.59 -17.17
N LEU A 45 -5.42 7.02 -16.87
CA LEU A 45 -5.99 6.89 -15.52
C LEU A 45 -6.13 5.43 -15.07
N LYS A 46 -6.55 4.52 -15.96
CA LYS A 46 -6.60 3.07 -15.69
C LYS A 46 -5.21 2.50 -15.39
N ARG A 47 -4.19 2.88 -16.16
CA ARG A 47 -2.78 2.51 -15.87
C ARG A 47 -2.34 3.02 -14.50
N ILE A 48 -2.66 4.25 -14.13
CA ILE A 48 -2.32 4.79 -12.80
C ILE A 48 -3.02 4.02 -11.69
N ASP A 49 -4.31 3.65 -11.84
CA ASP A 49 -5.02 2.80 -10.86
C ASP A 49 -4.31 1.45 -10.66
N GLU A 50 -3.85 0.81 -11.75
CA GLU A 50 -3.08 -0.43 -11.70
C GLU A 50 -1.74 -0.27 -10.98
N GLN A 51 -1.00 0.81 -11.26
CA GLN A 51 0.26 1.09 -10.55
C GLN A 51 0.02 1.35 -9.06
N LEU A 52 -1.06 2.05 -8.70
CA LEU A 52 -1.43 2.25 -7.29
C LEU A 52 -1.84 0.94 -6.60
N LYS A 53 -2.56 0.04 -7.27
CA LYS A 53 -2.83 -1.32 -6.75
C LYS A 53 -1.52 -2.05 -6.46
N ARG A 54 -0.58 -2.01 -7.40
CA ARG A 54 0.73 -2.65 -7.25
C ARG A 54 1.51 -2.03 -6.09
N ALA A 55 1.55 -0.71 -5.98
CA ALA A 55 2.20 -0.01 -4.87
C ALA A 55 1.59 -0.40 -3.51
N TYR A 56 0.26 -0.55 -3.43
CA TYR A 56 -0.42 -1.04 -2.22
C TYR A 56 0.00 -2.47 -1.84
N MET A 57 0.17 -3.35 -2.84
CA MET A 57 0.64 -4.73 -2.60
C MET A 57 2.12 -4.78 -2.22
N LEU A 58 2.95 -3.84 -2.71
CA LEU A 58 4.31 -3.70 -2.23
C LEU A 58 4.36 -3.24 -0.77
N SER A 59 3.47 -2.35 -0.32
CA SER A 59 3.33 -2.02 1.11
C SER A 59 2.92 -3.23 1.96
N TYR A 60 2.11 -4.15 1.42
CA TYR A 60 1.77 -5.39 2.11
C TYR A 60 2.96 -6.35 2.21
N LEU A 61 3.71 -6.52 1.12
CA LEU A 61 4.93 -7.32 1.11
C LEU A 61 5.98 -6.75 2.07
N GLU A 62 6.15 -5.44 2.07
CA GLU A 62 7.04 -4.74 3.00
C GLU A 62 6.66 -5.03 4.47
N ALA A 63 5.37 -4.98 4.82
CA ALA A 63 4.93 -5.35 6.16
C ALA A 63 5.22 -6.83 6.48
N LYS A 64 5.11 -7.72 5.50
CA LYS A 64 5.50 -9.13 5.67
C LYS A 64 6.99 -9.28 5.96
N CYS A 65 7.86 -8.59 5.23
CA CYS A 65 9.30 -8.59 5.48
C CYS A 65 9.64 -8.19 6.93
N TYR A 66 9.09 -7.07 7.42
CA TYR A 66 9.31 -6.66 8.82
C TYR A 66 8.72 -7.65 9.84
N CYS A 67 7.62 -8.32 9.48
CA CYS A 67 7.06 -9.40 10.31
C CYS A 67 8.04 -10.57 10.40
N ASP A 68 8.62 -10.97 9.26
CA ASP A 68 9.54 -12.10 9.18
C ASP A 68 10.84 -11.77 9.93
N GLU A 69 11.40 -10.57 9.74
CA GLU A 69 12.56 -10.05 10.51
C GLU A 69 12.31 -10.09 12.02
N TYR A 70 11.12 -9.67 12.47
CA TYR A 70 10.75 -9.76 13.89
C TYR A 70 10.75 -11.21 14.40
N LEU A 71 10.23 -12.15 13.60
CA LEU A 71 10.16 -13.56 13.97
C LEU A 71 11.54 -14.22 13.97
N GLU A 72 12.40 -13.88 13.02
CA GLU A 72 13.79 -14.35 12.95
C GLU A 72 14.62 -13.82 14.13
N GLY A 73 14.53 -12.53 14.42
CA GLY A 73 15.19 -11.93 15.58
C GLY A 73 14.71 -12.56 16.89
N LYS A 74 13.42 -12.87 16.98
CA LYS A 74 12.83 -13.54 18.14
C LYS A 74 13.31 -14.99 18.30
N ASN A 75 13.45 -15.74 17.22
CA ASN A 75 14.00 -17.09 17.28
C ASN A 75 15.46 -17.08 17.78
N SER A 76 16.23 -16.09 17.35
CA SER A 76 17.62 -15.89 17.78
C SER A 76 17.74 -15.61 19.30
N LEU A 77 16.77 -14.90 19.90
CA LEU A 77 16.68 -14.74 21.36
C LEU A 77 16.35 -16.06 22.08
N GLY A 78 15.55 -16.92 21.45
CA GLY A 78 15.23 -18.26 21.97
C GLY A 78 16.46 -19.17 22.07
N ASP A 79 17.36 -19.09 21.09
CA ASP A 79 18.61 -19.85 21.07
C ASP A 79 19.59 -19.44 22.19
N LEU A 80 19.42 -18.24 22.76
CA LEU A 80 20.22 -17.71 23.87
C LEU A 80 19.68 -18.12 25.26
N GLY A 81 18.61 -18.92 25.32
CA GLY A 81 18.05 -19.43 26.58
C GLY A 81 17.14 -18.43 27.32
N GLU A 82 16.77 -17.32 26.70
CA GLU A 82 15.81 -16.38 27.29
C GLU A 82 14.37 -16.92 27.23
N SER A 83 13.65 -16.78 28.34
CA SER A 83 12.30 -17.31 28.50
C SER A 83 11.29 -16.64 27.56
N TYR A 84 10.64 -17.48 26.76
CA TYR A 84 9.52 -17.24 25.85
C TYR A 84 8.93 -15.83 25.85
N GLY A 85 9.26 -15.11 24.78
CA GLY A 85 8.59 -13.88 24.40
C GLY A 85 7.09 -14.08 24.18
N TYR A 86 6.27 -13.26 24.84
CA TYR A 86 4.81 -13.36 24.73
C TYR A 86 4.29 -12.57 23.53
N LEU A 87 5.07 -11.67 22.93
CA LEU A 87 4.67 -10.87 21.78
C LEU A 87 4.90 -11.59 20.46
N HIS A 88 3.93 -11.56 19.57
CA HIS A 88 4.05 -12.17 18.25
C HIS A 88 3.50 -11.24 17.20
N SER A 89 4.37 -10.80 16.29
CA SER A 89 3.99 -9.98 15.15
C SER A 89 3.24 -10.82 14.12
N ARG A 90 2.19 -10.27 13.53
CA ARG A 90 1.45 -10.86 12.40
C ARG A 90 0.98 -9.77 11.45
N VAL A 91 0.94 -10.15 10.18
CA VAL A 91 0.44 -9.30 9.09
C VAL A 91 -0.48 -10.12 8.20
N GLU A 92 -1.66 -9.60 7.90
CA GLU A 92 -2.64 -10.22 7.00
C GLU A 92 -3.37 -9.17 6.16
N LEU A 93 -4.06 -9.62 5.11
CA LEU A 93 -5.01 -8.79 4.37
C LEU A 93 -6.42 -9.08 4.90
N ASN A 94 -6.97 -8.16 5.68
CA ASN A 94 -8.35 -8.23 6.16
C ASN A 94 -9.26 -7.40 5.24
N LYS A 95 -10.11 -8.07 4.44
CA LYS A 95 -11.03 -7.44 3.48
C LYS A 95 -10.33 -6.38 2.58
N GLY A 96 -9.12 -6.71 2.10
CA GLY A 96 -8.33 -5.79 1.26
C GLY A 96 -7.71 -4.61 2.01
N THR A 97 -7.57 -4.71 3.34
CA THR A 97 -6.83 -3.76 4.16
C THR A 97 -5.68 -4.48 4.86
N ILE A 98 -4.48 -3.94 4.74
CA ILE A 98 -3.30 -4.43 5.45
C ILE A 98 -3.55 -4.29 6.94
N ASP A 99 -3.51 -5.42 7.65
CA ASP A 99 -3.64 -5.47 9.09
C ASP A 99 -2.38 -6.08 9.70
N ALA A 100 -1.47 -5.19 10.09
CA ALA A 100 -0.29 -5.51 10.89
C ALA A 100 -0.63 -5.34 12.38
N TYR A 101 -0.43 -6.39 13.18
CA TYR A 101 -0.82 -6.44 14.58
C TYR A 101 0.10 -7.33 15.41
N PHE A 102 0.10 -7.12 16.72
CA PHE A 102 0.74 -8.01 17.69
C PHE A 102 -0.29 -8.87 18.41
N GLN A 103 0.11 -10.10 18.70
CA GLN A 103 -0.63 -11.04 19.55
C GLN A 103 0.18 -11.34 20.81
N GLU A 104 -0.52 -11.54 21.91
CA GLU A 104 0.03 -12.15 23.11
C GLU A 104 -0.14 -13.66 23.01
N ARG A 105 0.94 -14.44 23.15
CA ARG A 105 0.94 -15.90 23.07
C ARG A 105 1.36 -16.51 24.39
N ARG A 106 0.40 -16.87 25.25
CA ARG A 106 0.67 -17.57 26.52
C ARG A 106 0.31 -19.06 26.44
N PRO A 107 0.99 -19.92 27.21
CA PRO A 107 0.49 -21.28 27.46
C PRO A 107 -0.91 -21.19 28.07
N SER A 108 -1.85 -21.96 27.52
CA SER A 108 -3.15 -22.18 28.17
C SER A 108 -3.02 -23.22 29.28
N ASP A 109 -4.03 -23.28 30.15
CA ASP A 109 -4.14 -24.27 31.23
C ASP A 109 -4.04 -25.73 30.75
N TYR A 110 -4.28 -25.97 29.45
CA TYR A 110 -4.20 -27.27 28.79
C TYR A 110 -2.91 -27.47 27.96
N GLY A 111 -1.89 -26.64 28.15
CA GLY A 111 -0.58 -26.75 27.50
C GLY A 111 -0.52 -26.26 26.04
N LYS A 112 -1.64 -25.88 25.42
CA LYS A 112 -1.66 -25.29 24.07
C LYS A 112 -1.32 -23.81 24.12
N MET A 113 -0.47 -23.32 23.21
CA MET A 113 -0.22 -21.88 23.08
C MET A 113 -1.46 -21.18 22.53
N LYS A 114 -2.08 -20.30 23.32
CA LYS A 114 -3.23 -19.49 22.89
C LYS A 114 -2.76 -18.09 22.56
N GLY A 115 -2.97 -17.68 21.31
CA GLY A 115 -2.74 -16.31 20.85
C GLY A 115 -3.98 -15.46 21.03
N SER A 116 -3.88 -14.34 21.73
CA SER A 116 -4.90 -13.29 21.75
C SER A 116 -4.37 -12.05 21.05
N ARG A 117 -5.16 -11.46 20.15
CA ARG A 117 -4.76 -10.21 19.50
C ARG A 117 -4.74 -9.07 20.52
N ILE A 118 -3.63 -8.36 20.60
CA ILE A 118 -3.52 -7.17 21.44
C ILE A 118 -4.26 -6.03 20.73
N LYS A 119 -5.15 -5.35 21.47
CA LYS A 119 -5.89 -4.20 20.95
C LYS A 119 -4.93 -3.03 20.72
N LYS A 120 -4.87 -2.54 19.48
CA LYS A 120 -4.20 -1.29 19.12
C LYS A 120 -5.14 -0.09 19.19
N GLY A 121 -4.59 1.10 19.42
CA GLY A 121 -5.28 2.37 19.25
C GLY A 121 -5.39 2.76 17.77
N ALA A 122 -5.92 3.95 17.51
CA ALA A 122 -6.05 4.49 16.16
C ALA A 122 -4.68 4.64 15.46
N GLU A 123 -3.69 5.14 16.19
CA GLU A 123 -2.31 5.32 15.70
C GLU A 123 -1.47 4.03 15.73
N GLY A 124 -2.03 2.92 16.23
CA GLY A 124 -1.29 1.68 16.45
C GLY A 124 -1.02 1.38 17.92
N TYR A 125 0.10 0.70 18.20
CA TYR A 125 0.51 0.35 19.56
C TYR A 125 1.40 1.44 20.15
N THR A 126 1.18 1.78 21.41
CA THR A 126 2.09 2.65 22.14
C THR A 126 3.25 1.84 22.71
N GLU A 127 4.40 2.46 22.92
CA GLU A 127 5.55 1.85 23.61
C GLU A 127 5.13 1.21 24.94
N LYS A 128 4.35 1.94 25.75
CA LYS A 128 3.77 1.44 27.01
C LYS A 128 2.98 0.13 26.81
N THR A 129 2.24 0.02 25.71
CA THR A 129 1.46 -1.19 25.41
C THR A 129 2.39 -2.34 25.06
N LEU A 130 3.38 -2.12 24.19
CA LEU A 130 4.32 -3.18 23.78
C LEU A 130 5.18 -3.65 24.96
N ARG A 131 5.76 -2.74 25.74
CA ARG A 131 6.52 -3.09 26.96
C ARG A 131 5.68 -3.88 27.96
N LYS A 132 4.37 -3.63 28.07
CA LYS A 132 3.46 -4.38 28.95
C LYS A 132 3.33 -5.86 28.56
N TYR A 133 3.37 -6.18 27.26
CA TYR A 133 3.14 -7.54 26.75
C TYR A 133 4.44 -8.28 26.41
N ALA A 134 5.58 -7.60 26.43
CA ALA A 134 6.89 -8.21 26.21
C ALA A 134 7.33 -9.05 27.42
N SER A 135 8.13 -10.09 27.18
CA SER A 135 8.78 -10.86 28.26
C SER A 135 10.02 -10.16 28.82
N GLY A 136 10.67 -9.29 28.04
CA GLY A 136 11.91 -8.58 28.41
C GLY A 136 12.14 -7.33 27.57
N GLU A 137 13.18 -6.56 27.92
CA GLU A 137 13.49 -5.29 27.26
C GLU A 137 13.81 -5.47 25.77
N TYR A 138 14.60 -6.49 25.40
CA TYR A 138 14.94 -6.77 24.00
C TYR A 138 13.71 -7.07 23.13
N GLU A 139 12.78 -7.92 23.59
CA GLU A 139 11.54 -8.20 22.86
C GLU A 139 10.70 -6.93 22.72
N ALA A 140 10.68 -6.08 23.75
CA ALA A 140 9.96 -4.82 23.71
C ALA A 140 10.58 -3.85 22.69
N GLU A 141 11.89 -3.66 22.70
CA GLU A 141 12.64 -2.82 21.75
C GLU A 141 12.38 -3.26 20.30
N MET A 142 12.51 -4.56 20.03
CA MET A 142 12.20 -5.13 18.70
C MET A 142 10.76 -4.87 18.28
N ALA A 143 9.80 -5.04 19.21
CA ALA A 143 8.39 -4.80 18.92
C ALA A 143 8.11 -3.32 18.64
N ILE A 144 8.77 -2.40 19.36
CA ILE A 144 8.66 -0.95 19.17
C ILE A 144 9.18 -0.56 17.79
N MET A 145 10.38 -1.00 17.42
CA MET A 145 10.96 -0.74 16.10
C MET A 145 10.06 -1.29 14.97
N THR A 146 9.58 -2.53 15.13
CA THR A 146 8.65 -3.14 14.16
C THR A 146 7.35 -2.35 14.04
N GLU A 147 6.83 -1.84 15.16
CA GLU A 147 5.64 -1.01 15.16
C GLU A 147 5.86 0.35 14.47
N GLU A 148 7.02 0.98 14.62
CA GLU A 148 7.36 2.22 13.89
C GLU A 148 7.29 2.01 12.37
N HIS A 149 7.85 0.89 11.87
CA HIS A 149 7.73 0.51 10.47
C HIS A 149 6.27 0.28 10.07
N TYR A 150 5.50 -0.44 10.89
CA TYR A 150 4.08 -0.66 10.63
C TYR A 150 3.25 0.63 10.62
N GLN A 151 3.56 1.62 11.46
CA GLN A 151 2.91 2.93 11.46
C GLN A 151 3.19 3.68 10.17
N ARG A 152 4.44 3.73 9.72
CA ARG A 152 4.80 4.33 8.42
C ARG A 152 4.05 3.63 7.28
N ILE A 153 4.05 2.30 7.25
CA ILE A 153 3.38 1.51 6.20
C ILE A 153 1.87 1.79 6.21
N ARG A 154 1.23 1.88 7.38
CA ARG A 154 -0.19 2.24 7.49
C ARG A 154 -0.49 3.60 6.84
N LYS A 155 0.30 4.63 7.17
CA LYS A 155 0.16 5.98 6.59
C LYS A 155 0.37 6.00 5.07
N GLN A 156 1.37 5.27 4.58
CA GLN A 156 1.63 5.11 3.15
C GLN A 156 0.47 4.40 2.45
N ALA A 157 0.03 3.27 2.99
CA ALA A 157 -1.04 2.45 2.45
C ALA A 157 -2.39 3.20 2.42
N GLU A 158 -2.70 3.99 3.46
CA GLU A 158 -3.87 4.85 3.50
C GLU A 158 -3.83 5.92 2.40
N THR A 159 -2.68 6.58 2.24
CA THR A 159 -2.45 7.57 1.18
C THR A 159 -2.68 6.97 -0.20
N ILE A 160 -2.13 5.78 -0.47
CA ILE A 160 -2.31 5.07 -1.73
C ILE A 160 -3.79 4.76 -1.99
N LYS A 161 -4.52 4.24 -0.99
CA LYS A 161 -5.98 3.97 -1.12
C LYS A 161 -6.78 5.24 -1.34
N LEU A 162 -6.39 6.36 -0.74
CA LEU A 162 -7.04 7.65 -0.95
C LEU A 162 -6.83 8.15 -2.39
N LEU A 163 -5.61 8.09 -2.92
CA LEU A 163 -5.32 8.44 -4.31
C LEU A 163 -6.09 7.54 -5.29
N GLN A 164 -6.14 6.24 -5.00
CA GLN A 164 -6.89 5.29 -5.80
C GLN A 164 -8.38 5.63 -5.86
N ARG A 165 -8.99 5.96 -4.71
CA ARG A 165 -10.39 6.40 -4.65
C ARG A 165 -10.61 7.68 -5.46
N LYS A 166 -9.70 8.65 -5.36
CA LYS A 166 -9.77 9.92 -6.12
C LYS A 166 -9.73 9.67 -7.63
N ILE A 167 -8.81 8.83 -8.11
CA ILE A 167 -8.73 8.50 -9.55
C ILE A 167 -10.02 7.84 -10.04
N ARG A 168 -10.57 6.90 -9.27
CA ARG A 168 -11.81 6.21 -9.63
C ARG A 168 -13.05 7.10 -9.62
N SER A 169 -13.00 8.22 -8.89
CA SER A 169 -14.09 9.21 -8.88
C SER A 169 -14.07 10.18 -10.06
N ILE A 170 -13.04 10.14 -10.91
CA ILE A 170 -12.98 10.98 -12.12
C ILE A 170 -14.02 10.45 -13.12
N VAL A 171 -14.92 11.31 -13.61
CA VAL A 171 -16.05 10.94 -14.49
C VAL A 171 -15.62 10.09 -15.70
N ILE A 172 -14.57 10.53 -16.40
CA ILE A 172 -14.06 9.81 -17.58
C ILE A 172 -13.39 8.47 -17.25
N PHE A 173 -13.16 8.15 -15.97
CA PHE A 173 -12.67 6.84 -15.56
C PHE A 173 -13.77 5.77 -15.68
N THR A 174 -15.00 6.13 -15.26
CA THR A 174 -16.15 5.23 -15.18
C THR A 174 -16.94 5.12 -16.47
N ASP A 175 -16.99 6.18 -17.26
CA ASP A 175 -17.75 6.18 -18.50
C ASP A 175 -16.99 5.45 -19.60
N ASP A 176 -17.57 4.40 -20.17
CA ASP A 176 -17.08 3.84 -21.42
C ASP A 176 -17.42 4.82 -22.55
N VAL A 177 -16.42 5.49 -23.09
CA VAL A 177 -16.57 6.32 -24.28
C VAL A 177 -16.99 5.40 -25.43
N LYS A 178 -18.29 5.39 -25.76
CA LYS A 178 -18.82 4.61 -26.89
C LYS A 178 -18.19 5.15 -28.18
N ASN A 179 -17.63 4.23 -28.97
CA ASN A 179 -17.06 4.55 -30.30
C ASN A 179 -18.13 5.26 -31.16
#